data_AF-A0AAW8AQ19-F1
#
_entry.id   AF-A0AAW8AQ19-F1
#
_cell.length_a   1.000
_cell.length_b   1.000
_cell.length_c   1.000
_cell.angle_alpha   90.00
_cell.angle_beta   90.00
_cell.angle_gamma   90.00
#
_symmetry.space_group_name_H-M   'P 1'
#
loop_
_entity.id
_entity.type
_entity.pdbx_description
1 polymer ?
#
loop_
_entity_poly.entity_id
_entity_poly.type
_entity_poly.pdbx_seq_one_letter_code
_entity_poly.pdbx_strand_id
1 'polypeptide(L)' 'MLNRWLGLPVLVALLWLMFETTFTAGALPADWISQGVDWMTTQVAQHMPESLLREVIVDGIMAGVGGVLVFLPNVVL' A
#
# COMPACT_ATOMS: atom_id res chain seq x y z
N MET A 1 -13.76 -3.71 -38.30
CA MET A 1 -14.58 -4.79 -37.73
C MET A 1 -13.66 -5.65 -36.87
N LEU A 2 -13.57 -5.38 -35.56
CA LEU A 2 -12.79 -6.23 -34.66
C LEU A 2 -13.47 -7.61 -34.63
N ASN A 3 -12.73 -8.68 -34.94
CA ASN A 3 -13.27 -10.03 -35.07
C ASN A 3 -14.13 -10.39 -33.85
N ARG A 4 -15.39 -10.81 -34.08
CA ARG A 4 -16.43 -11.04 -33.05
C ARG A 4 -16.01 -12.00 -31.93
N TRP A 5 -15.01 -12.83 -32.19
CA TRP A 5 -14.42 -13.81 -31.28
C TRP A 5 -13.17 -13.33 -30.57
N LEU A 6 -12.40 -12.40 -31.15
CA LEU A 6 -11.16 -11.87 -30.57
C LEU A 6 -11.39 -10.58 -29.77
N GLY A 7 -12.53 -9.90 -29.95
CA GLY A 7 -12.87 -8.71 -29.17
C GLY A 7 -13.01 -8.99 -27.67
N LEU A 8 -13.68 -10.08 -27.27
CA LEU A 8 -13.88 -10.42 -25.86
C LEU A 8 -12.57 -10.81 -25.14
N PRO A 9 -11.71 -11.70 -25.70
CA PRO A 9 -10.43 -12.04 -25.09
C PRO A 9 -9.48 -10.85 -24.97
N VAL A 10 -9.42 -9.97 -25.98
CA VAL A 10 -8.59 -8.76 -25.94
C VAL A 10 -9.08 -7.78 -24.88
N LEU A 11 -10.40 -7.63 -24.73
CA LEU A 11 -10.98 -6.80 -23.68
C LEU A 11 -10.63 -7.34 -22.29
N VAL A 12 -10.78 -8.65 -22.06
CA VAL A 12 -10.40 -9.28 -20.79
C VAL A 12 -8.90 -9.14 -20.54
N ALA A 13 -8.06 -9.32 -21.54
CA ALA A 13 -6.62 -9.15 -21.42
C ALA A 13 -6.23 -7.69 -21.10
N LEU A 14 -6.91 -6.70 -21.70
CA LEU A 14 -6.71 -5.29 -21.40
C LEU A 14 -7.15 -4.94 -19.97
N LEU A 15 -8.33 -5.42 -19.55
CA LEU A 15 -8.81 -5.23 -18.18
C LEU A 15 -7.86 -5.87 -17.17
N TRP A 16 -7.42 -7.11 -17.42
CA TRP A 16 -6.39 -7.77 -16.62
C TRP A 16 -5.13 -6.92 -16.54
N LEU A 17 -4.60 -6.50 -17.70
CA LEU A 17 -3.35 -5.74 -17.76
C LEU A 17 -3.46 -4.41 -16.99
N MET A 18 -4.60 -3.72 -17.09
CA MET A 18 -4.86 -2.50 -16.34
C MET A 18 -4.84 -2.78 -14.83
N PHE A 19 -5.56 -3.79 -14.36
CA PHE A 19 -5.55 -4.17 -12.94
C PHE A 19 -4.16 -4.58 -12.46
N GLU A 20 -3.48 -5.47 -13.18
CA GLU A 20 -2.14 -5.94 -12.87
C GLU A 20 -1.15 -4.77 -12.79
N THR A 21 -1.21 -3.86 -13.76
CA THR A 21 -0.35 -2.67 -13.79
C THR A 21 -0.66 -1.74 -12.64
N THR A 22 -1.93 -1.47 -12.34
CA THR A 22 -2.33 -0.60 -11.23
C THR A 22 -1.90 -1.17 -9.88
N PHE A 23 -2.12 -2.46 -9.61
CA PHE A 23 -1.70 -3.09 -8.36
C PHE A 23 -0.18 -3.22 -8.23
N THR A 24 0.52 -3.56 -9.32
CA THR A 24 1.99 -3.65 -9.32
C THR A 24 2.63 -2.28 -9.18
N ALA A 25 2.10 -1.27 -9.87
CA ALA A 25 2.57 0.11 -9.77
C ALA A 25 2.21 0.73 -8.42
N GLY A 26 1.11 0.31 -7.78
CA GLY A 26 0.71 0.74 -6.44
C GLY A 26 1.50 0.09 -5.31
N ALA A 27 2.06 -1.10 -5.52
CA ALA A 27 2.94 -1.75 -4.55
C ALA A 27 4.23 -0.95 -4.28
N LEU A 28 4.83 -0.36 -5.32
CA LEU A 28 6.06 0.44 -5.19
C LEU A 28 5.91 1.65 -4.23
N PRO A 29 4.92 2.56 -4.39
CA PRO A 29 4.68 3.65 -3.44
C PRO A 29 4.18 3.14 -2.09
N ALA A 30 3.43 2.02 -2.03
CA ALA A 30 3.01 1.41 -0.78
C ALA A 30 4.22 0.96 0.07
N ASP A 31 5.23 0.35 -0.56
CA ASP A 31 6.47 -0.06 0.11
C ASP A 31 7.30 1.12 0.61
N TRP A 32 7.35 2.22 -0.14
CA TRP A 32 8.04 3.44 0.30
C TRP A 32 7.37 4.07 1.53
N ILE A 33 6.03 4.09 1.54
CA ILE A 33 5.25 4.57 2.68
C ILE A 33 5.48 3.67 3.89
N SER A 34 5.46 2.34 3.72
CA SER A 34 5.75 1.39 4.80
C SER A 34 7.10 1.67 5.42
N GLN A 35 8.16 1.77 4.60
CA GLN A 35 9.51 2.06 5.09
C GLN A 35 9.62 3.42 5.81
N GLY A 36 8.94 4.45 5.30
CA GLY A 36 8.89 5.77 5.94
C GLY A 36 8.21 5.73 7.30
N VAL A 37 7.07 5.02 7.39
CA VAL A 37 6.34 4.83 8.65
C VAL A 37 7.16 4.01 9.64
N ASP A 38 7.79 2.92 9.20
CA ASP A 38 8.65 2.08 10.05
C ASP A 38 9.85 2.86 10.59
N TRP A 39 10.47 3.70 9.75
CA TRP A 39 11.56 4.59 10.17
C TRP A 39 11.08 5.59 11.23
N MET A 40 9.95 6.26 11.00
CA MET A 40 9.37 7.18 12.00
C MET A 40 9.04 6.47 13.32
N THR A 41 8.49 5.27 13.22
CA THR A 41 8.08 4.47 14.37
C THR A 41 9.29 4.03 15.19
N THR A 42 10.36 3.61 14.52
CA THR A 42 11.65 3.27 15.16
C THR A 42 12.28 4.48 15.84
N GLN A 43 12.24 5.66 15.21
CA GLN A 43 12.79 6.88 15.79
C GLN A 43 12.03 7.32 17.05
N VAL A 44 10.70 7.25 17.03
CA VAL A 44 9.85 7.52 18.20
C VAL A 44 10.16 6.52 19.31
N ALA A 45 10.27 5.23 18.96
CA ALA A 45 10.61 4.18 19.91
C ALA A 45 11.97 4.40 20.59
N GLN A 46 12.99 4.89 19.87
CA GLN A 46 14.32 5.14 20.44
C GLN A 46 14.38 6.34 21.38
N HIS A 47 13.55 7.37 21.17
CA HIS A 47 13.55 8.58 21.99
C HIS A 47 12.59 8.51 23.19
N MET A 48 11.75 7.47 23.25
CA MET A 48 10.75 7.33 24.30
C MET A 48 11.11 6.18 25.26
N PRO A 49 11.09 6.40 26.58
CA PRO A 49 11.33 5.34 27.55
C PRO A 49 10.29 4.21 27.40
N GLU A 50 10.73 2.97 27.59
CA GLU A 50 9.84 1.80 27.58
C GLU A 50 8.75 2.00 28.63
N SER A 51 7.54 2.24 28.15
CA SER A 51 6.36 2.49 28.95
C SER A 51 5.13 2.02 28.20
N LEU A 52 4.05 1.71 28.93
CA LEU A 52 2.75 1.34 28.37
C LEU A 52 2.23 2.36 27.34
N LEU A 53 2.56 3.64 27.50
CA LEU A 53 2.20 4.70 26.56
C LEU A 53 2.93 4.57 25.22
N ARG A 54 4.20 4.11 25.23
CA ARG A 54 4.97 3.86 24.02
C ARG A 54 4.34 2.75 23.20
N GLU A 55 3.99 1.63 23.83
CA GLU A 55 3.33 0.49 23.15
C GLU A 55 2.01 0.92 22.50
N VAL A 56 1.16 1.69 23.20
CA VAL A 56 -0.11 2.17 22.63
C VAL A 56 0.10 3.09 21.42
N ILE A 57 1.13 3.95 21.46
CA ILE A 57 1.42 4.89 20.36
C ILE A 57 2.07 4.16 19.18
N VAL A 58 3.10 3.35 19.44
CA VAL A 58 3.90 2.67 18.42
C VAL A 58 3.12 1.49 17.82
N ASP A 59 2.66 0.57 18.66
CA ASP A 59 2.01 -0.66 18.18
C ASP A 59 0.52 -0.45 17.90
N GLY A 60 -0.10 0.56 18.51
CA GLY A 60 -1.51 0.90 18.26
C GLY A 60 -1.69 1.91 17.13
N ILE A 61 -1.28 3.16 17.37
CA ILE A 61 -1.58 4.28 16.47
C ILE A 61 -0.74 4.21 15.19
N MET A 62 0.58 4.06 15.31
CA MET A 62 1.46 4.07 14.14
C MET A 62 1.23 2.86 13.23
N ALA A 63 0.96 1.68 13.79
CA ALA A 63 0.56 0.51 13.02
C ALA A 63 -0.78 0.74 12.28
N GLY A 64 -1.78 1.33 12.95
CA GLY A 64 -3.07 1.62 12.34
C GLY A 64 -2.99 2.66 11.21
N VAL A 65 -2.25 3.75 11.43
CA VAL A 65 -2.04 4.81 10.44
C VAL A 65 -1.18 4.30 9.28
N GLY A 66 -0.12 3.54 9.57
CA GLY A 66 0.72 2.90 8.57
C GLY A 66 -0.06 2.01 7.62
N GLY A 67 -0.95 1.16 8.17
CA GLY A 67 -1.84 0.34 7.36
C GLY A 67 -2.67 1.17 6.37
N VAL A 68 -3.38 2.18 6.84
CA VAL A 68 -4.22 3.04 5.97
C VAL A 68 -3.39 3.74 4.89
N LEU A 69 -2.21 4.24 5.23
CA LEU A 69 -1.33 4.92 4.29
C LEU A 69 -0.77 3.97 3.22
N VAL A 70 -0.44 2.73 3.56
CA VAL A 70 0.03 1.70 2.62
C VAL A 70 -1.11 1.23 1.68
N PHE A 71 -2.37 1.34 2.11
CA PHE A 71 -3.53 1.04 1.27
C PHE A 71 -3.87 2.15 0.27
N LEU A 72 -3.54 3.42 0.54
CA LEU A 72 -3.91 4.56 -0.31
C LEU A 72 -3.44 4.46 -1.77
N PRO A 73 -2.16 4.12 -2.05
CA PRO A 73 -1.69 4.05 -3.44
C PRO A 73 -2.45 3.05 -4.29
N ASN A 74 -2.83 1.91 -3.72
CA ASN A 74 -3.55 0.84 -4.41
C ASN A 74 -5.01 1.20 -4.73
N VAL A 75 -5.61 2.17 -4.02
CA VAL A 75 -7.01 2.60 -4.22
C VAL A 75 -7.10 3.83 -5.12
N VAL A 76 -6.08 4.68 -5.13
CA VAL A 76 -6.07 5.97 -5.86
C VAL A 76 -5.54 5.84 -7.29
N LEU A 77 -4.67 4.85 -7.56
CA LEU A 77 -4.18 4.53 -8.91
C LEU A 77 -5.21 3.72 -9.71
#